data_AF-A0A4Z0R4Q4-F1
#
_entry.id   AF-A0A4Z0R4Q4-F1
#
_cell.length_a   1.000
_cell.length_b   1.000
_cell.length_c   1.000
_cell.angle_alpha   90.00
_cell.angle_beta   90.00
_cell.angle_gamma   90.00
#
_symmetry.space_group_name_H-M   'P 1'
#
loop_
_entity.id
_entity.type
_entity.pdbx_description
1 polymer ?
#
loop_
_entity_poly.entity_id
_entity_poly.type
_entity_poly.pdbx_seq_one_letter_code
_entity_poly.pdbx_strand_id
1 'polypeptide(L)'
;MSDLITERTPLVIAAEINMIKEQTEKVVLNNAVEVGRRLKEAKEMLQHGEWLKWLEESERTAQRFLLVFDAYRDKQPAALNAGGQTQRLPNMTYSQALILLAVPEEEREQFIAEMDIENMSVRELQKAVKDRDQA
;
A
#
# COMPACT_ATOMS: atom_id res chain seq x y z
N MET A 1 38.19 14.43 -8.83
CA MET A 1 36.92 14.79 -8.16
C MET A 1 37.01 14.21 -6.78
N SER A 2 36.93 15.04 -5.74
CA SER A 2 37.07 14.59 -4.36
C SER A 2 35.93 13.62 -4.07
N ASP A 3 36.26 12.37 -3.75
CA ASP A 3 35.35 11.51 -3.01
C ASP A 3 35.01 12.28 -1.74
N LEU A 4 33.80 12.85 -1.70
CA LEU A 4 33.21 13.33 -0.47
C LEU A 4 33.00 12.08 0.37
N ILE A 5 34.00 11.74 1.17
CA ILE A 5 33.84 10.80 2.27
C ILE A 5 32.84 11.49 3.19
N THR A 6 31.55 11.21 3.00
CA THR A 6 30.51 11.61 3.94
C THR A 6 30.91 10.98 5.26
N GLU A 7 31.33 11.82 6.21
CA GLU A 7 31.74 11.38 7.53
C GLU A 7 30.64 10.48 8.11
N ARG A 8 31.01 9.25 8.46
CA ARG A 8 30.06 8.26 8.95
C ARG A 8 29.64 8.60 10.38
N THR A 9 28.61 9.42 10.50
CA THR A 9 28.02 9.82 11.79
C THR A 9 26.76 9.01 12.12
N PRO A 10 26.37 8.91 13.40
CA PRO A 10 25.08 8.31 13.78
C PRO A 10 23.87 8.93 13.09
N LEU A 11 23.91 10.24 12.79
CA LEU A 11 22.85 10.94 12.06
C LEU A 11 22.73 10.47 10.60
N VAL A 12 23.86 10.31 9.90
CA VAL A 12 23.88 9.77 8.54
C VAL A 12 23.35 8.33 8.54
N ILE A 13 23.77 7.50 9.49
CA ILE A 13 23.26 6.12 9.64
C ILE A 13 21.75 6.09 9.88
N ALA A 14 21.23 6.97 10.74
CA ALA A 14 19.79 7.04 11.01
C ALA A 14 19.00 7.43 9.75
N ALA A 15 19.51 8.38 8.96
CA ALA A 15 18.91 8.75 7.68
C ALA A 15 18.94 7.59 6.67
N GLU A 16 20.06 6.85 6.56
CA GLU A 16 20.17 5.65 5.72
C GLU A 16 19.13 4.58 6.13
N ILE A 17 18.99 4.30 7.43
CA ILE A 17 18.01 3.34 7.96
C ILE A 17 16.58 3.75 7.61
N ASN A 18 16.23 5.02 7.82
CA ASN A 18 14.90 5.52 7.50
C ASN A 18 14.61 5.44 5.99
N MET A 19 15.59 5.78 5.15
CA MET A 19 15.45 5.67 3.69
C MET A 19 15.22 4.21 3.26
N ILE A 20 15.95 3.24 3.83
CA ILE A 20 15.75 1.81 3.55
C ILE A 20 14.35 1.36 3.97
N LYS A 21 13.88 1.82 5.14
CA LYS A 21 12.55 1.50 5.65
C LYS A 21 11.47 2.02 4.70
N GLU A 22 11.52 3.29 4.31
CA GLU A 22 10.56 3.88 3.36
C GLU A 22 10.56 3.17 2.00
N GLN A 23 11.74 2.81 1.47
CA GLN A 23 11.85 2.06 0.23
C GLN A 23 11.23 0.67 0.35
N THR A 24 11.46 -0.01 1.47
CA THR A 24 10.89 -1.33 1.75
C THR A 24 9.36 -1.26 1.80
N GLU A 25 8.80 -0.26 2.48
CA GLU A 25 7.35 -0.09 2.61
C GLU A 25 6.69 0.14 1.25
N LYS A 26 7.30 0.97 0.37
CA LYS A 26 6.85 1.18 -1.01
C LYS A 26 6.85 -0.13 -1.81
N VAL A 27 7.93 -0.91 -1.71
CA VAL A 27 8.04 -2.20 -2.41
C VAL A 27 6.96 -3.17 -1.92
N VAL A 28 6.74 -3.26 -0.61
CA VAL A 28 5.73 -4.15 -0.03
C VAL A 28 4.32 -3.77 -0.49
N LEU A 29 3.96 -2.49 -0.49
CA LEU A 29 2.65 -2.05 -0.95
C LEU A 29 2.43 -2.35 -2.45
N ASN A 30 3.41 -2.02 -3.29
CA ASN A 30 3.33 -2.30 -4.73
C ASN A 30 3.17 -3.79 -5.01
N ASN A 31 3.94 -4.64 -4.32
CA ASN A 31 3.85 -6.08 -4.44
C ASN A 31 2.50 -6.62 -3.95
N ALA A 32 1.92 -6.05 -2.89
CA ALA A 32 0.60 -6.44 -2.41
C ALA A 32 -0.50 -6.16 -3.45
N VAL A 33 -0.45 -5.01 -4.12
CA VAL A 33 -1.37 -4.66 -5.22
C VAL A 33 -1.18 -5.63 -6.40
N GLU A 34 0.07 -5.98 -6.75
CA GLU A 34 0.35 -6.95 -7.82
C GLU A 34 -0.13 -8.36 -7.49
N VAL A 35 0.03 -8.82 -6.23
CA VAL A 35 -0.54 -10.10 -5.77
C VAL A 35 -2.06 -10.07 -5.93
N GLY A 36 -2.73 -8.99 -5.55
CA GLY A 36 -4.17 -8.83 -5.76
C GLY A 36 -4.58 -8.92 -7.23
N ARG A 37 -3.79 -8.32 -8.13
CA ARG A 37 -4.00 -8.43 -9.59
C ARG A 37 -3.95 -9.88 -10.06
N ARG A 38 -2.93 -10.65 -9.66
CA ARG A 38 -2.80 -12.08 -10.02
C ARG A 38 -3.89 -12.94 -9.41
N LEU A 39 -4.29 -12.66 -8.17
CA LEU A 39 -5.40 -13.35 -7.52
C LEU A 39 -6.70 -13.12 -8.29
N LYS A 40 -6.93 -11.91 -8.81
CA LYS A 40 -8.10 -11.60 -9.62
C LYS A 40 -8.10 -12.37 -10.94
N GLU A 41 -6.98 -12.36 -11.65
CA GLU A 41 -6.80 -13.16 -12.88
C GLU A 41 -7.06 -14.65 -12.63
N ALA A 42 -6.45 -15.23 -11.59
CA ALA A 42 -6.64 -16.64 -11.28
C ALA A 42 -8.10 -16.96 -10.93
N LYS A 43 -8.77 -16.07 -10.18
CA LYS A 43 -10.18 -16.24 -9.81
C LYS A 43 -11.11 -16.23 -11.03
N GLU A 44 -10.80 -15.45 -12.06
CA GLU A 44 -11.55 -15.41 -13.33
C GLU A 44 -11.34 -16.66 -14.19
N MET A 45 -10.21 -17.35 -14.03
CA MET A 45 -9.87 -18.59 -14.77
C MET A 45 -10.41 -19.87 -14.11
N LEU A 46 -10.68 -19.83 -12.81
CA LEU A 46 -11.11 -20.99 -12.03
C LEU A 46 -12.63 -21.23 -12.10
N GLN A 47 -13.02 -22.50 -12.13
CA GLN A 47 -14.43 -22.88 -12.07
C GLN A 47 -15.01 -22.64 -10.67
N HIS A 48 -16.34 -22.54 -10.58
CA HIS A 48 -17.04 -22.42 -9.30
C HIS A 48 -16.63 -23.55 -8.34
N GLY A 49 -16.24 -23.17 -7.11
CA GLY A 49 -15.84 -24.10 -6.05
C GLY A 49 -14.36 -24.50 -6.04
N GLU A 50 -13.58 -24.16 -7.07
CA GLU A 50 -12.14 -24.49 -7.12
C GLU A 50 -11.27 -23.43 -6.43
N TRP A 51 -11.77 -22.20 -6.27
CA TRP A 51 -11.05 -21.08 -5.65
C TRP A 51 -10.43 -21.43 -4.29
N LEU A 52 -11.23 -21.95 -3.35
CA LEU A 52 -10.76 -22.25 -2.00
C LEU A 52 -9.74 -23.39 -1.94
N LYS A 53 -9.75 -24.30 -2.93
CA LYS A 53 -8.79 -25.40 -3.02
C LYS A 53 -7.47 -24.95 -3.63
N TRP A 54 -7.53 -23.95 -4.51
CA TRP A 54 -6.37 -23.42 -5.22
C TRP A 54 -5.56 -22.45 -4.35
N LEU A 55 -6.21 -21.75 -3.42
CA LEU A 55 -5.53 -20.84 -2.49
C LEU A 55 -4.58 -21.60 -1.55
N GLU A 56 -3.31 -21.22 -1.57
CA GLU A 56 -2.33 -21.61 -0.54
C GLU A 56 -2.53 -20.81 0.77
N GLU A 57 -2.92 -19.54 0.62
CA GLU A 57 -3.18 -18.62 1.72
C GLU A 57 -4.63 -18.72 2.22
N SER A 58 -4.90 -18.17 3.41
CA SER A 58 -6.29 -18.06 3.87
C SER A 58 -7.14 -17.19 2.94
N GLU A 59 -8.42 -17.52 2.78
CA GLU A 59 -9.36 -16.71 2.00
C GLU A 59 -9.38 -15.24 2.46
N ARG A 60 -9.26 -15.02 3.78
CA ARG A 60 -9.16 -13.68 4.37
C ARG A 60 -7.92 -12.93 3.89
N THR A 61 -6.77 -13.60 3.79
CA THR A 61 -5.53 -13.01 3.27
C THR A 61 -5.68 -12.64 1.80
N ALA A 62 -6.19 -13.58 0.99
CA ALA A 62 -6.42 -13.34 -0.44
C ALA A 62 -7.39 -12.16 -0.68
N GLN A 63 -8.47 -12.08 0.10
CA GLN A 63 -9.42 -10.98 0.02
C GLN A 63 -8.78 -9.61 0.31
N ARG A 64 -7.85 -9.52 1.26
CA ARG A 64 -7.15 -8.26 1.56
C ARG A 64 -6.32 -7.77 0.38
N PHE A 65 -5.62 -8.68 -0.30
CA PHE A 65 -4.87 -8.33 -1.51
C PHE A 65 -5.78 -7.90 -2.66
N LEU A 66 -6.90 -8.61 -2.88
CA LEU A 66 -7.90 -8.22 -3.87
C LEU A 66 -8.46 -6.81 -3.61
N LEU A 67 -8.82 -6.51 -2.36
CA LEU A 67 -9.34 -5.20 -1.96
C LEU A 67 -8.30 -4.07 -2.15
N VAL A 68 -7.04 -4.33 -1.79
CA VAL A 68 -5.93 -3.39 -2.02
C VAL A 68 -5.68 -3.18 -3.51
N PHE A 69 -5.78 -4.23 -4.32
CA PHE A 69 -5.71 -4.10 -5.77
C PHE A 69 -6.83 -3.23 -6.31
N ASP A 70 -8.09 -3.54 -6.00
CA ASP A 70 -9.22 -2.79 -6.54
C ASP A 70 -9.17 -1.30 -6.15
N ALA A 71 -8.74 -0.98 -4.92
CA ALA A 71 -8.67 0.40 -4.45
C ALA A 71 -7.49 1.22 -4.98
N TYR A 72 -6.37 0.58 -5.35
CA TYR A 72 -5.11 1.28 -5.65
C TYR A 72 -4.48 0.93 -7.00
N ARG A 73 -5.12 0.11 -7.84
CA ARG A 73 -4.61 -0.31 -9.16
C ARG A 73 -4.18 0.87 -10.03
N ASP A 74 -4.95 1.97 -10.03
CA ASP A 74 -4.72 3.12 -10.92
C ASP A 74 -3.61 4.06 -10.40
N LYS A 75 -3.04 3.75 -9.24
CA LYS A 75 -2.06 4.59 -8.54
C LYS A 75 -0.64 3.99 -8.48
N GLN A 76 -0.41 2.89 -9.20
CA GLN A 76 0.92 2.31 -9.38
C GLN A 76 1.79 3.12 -10.36
N PRO A 77 3.14 3.00 -10.25
CA PRO A 77 4.06 3.56 -11.24
C PRO A 77 3.71 3.11 -12.67
N ALA A 78 3.91 3.99 -13.65
CA ALA A 78 3.64 3.69 -15.08
C ALA A 78 4.40 2.46 -15.63
N ALA A 79 5.49 2.03 -14.99
CA ALA A 79 6.19 0.78 -15.35
C ALA A 79 5.39 -0.49 -15.01
N LEU A 80 4.44 -0.39 -14.09
CA LEU A 80 3.53 -1.47 -13.68
C LEU A 80 2.11 -1.25 -14.21
N ASN A 81 1.74 -0.01 -14.54
CA ASN A 81 0.46 0.37 -15.14
C ASN A 81 0.59 0.59 -16.66
N ALA A 82 -0.06 -0.26 -17.46
CA ALA A 82 -0.07 -0.21 -18.92
C ALA A 82 -0.83 1.01 -19.51
N GLY A 83 -0.47 2.24 -19.14
CA GLY A 83 -0.94 3.48 -19.78
C GLY A 83 -1.63 4.52 -18.90
N GLY A 84 -1.60 4.41 -17.57
CA GLY A 84 -2.31 5.32 -16.66
C GLY A 84 -1.46 6.51 -16.14
N GLN A 85 -2.06 7.70 -16.09
CA GLN A 85 -1.51 8.88 -15.38
C GLN A 85 -1.18 8.50 -13.93
N THR A 86 0.08 8.65 -13.54
CA THR A 86 0.57 8.27 -12.20
C THR A 86 0.06 9.25 -11.15
N GLN A 87 -1.17 9.06 -10.65
CA GLN A 87 -1.54 9.64 -9.36
C GLN A 87 -0.68 8.93 -8.31
N ARG A 88 0.36 9.60 -7.86
CA ARG A 88 1.34 9.05 -6.93
C ARG A 88 0.65 8.81 -5.60
N LEU A 89 0.55 7.56 -5.15
CA LEU A 89 0.16 7.27 -3.77
C LEU A 89 1.12 8.02 -2.82
N PRO A 90 0.60 8.55 -1.69
CA PRO A 90 1.49 8.97 -0.61
C PRO A 90 2.34 7.79 -0.16
N ASN A 91 3.48 8.09 0.45
CA ASN A 91 4.29 7.05 1.06
C ASN A 91 3.53 6.43 2.23
N MET A 92 2.96 5.25 2.01
CA MET A 92 2.23 4.52 3.05
C MET A 92 2.55 3.04 3.02
N THR A 93 2.43 2.42 4.19
CA THR A 93 2.57 0.99 4.41
C THR A 93 1.35 0.22 3.92
N TYR A 94 1.53 -1.07 3.65
CA TYR A 94 0.41 -1.99 3.38
C TYR A 94 -0.68 -1.97 4.46
N SER A 95 -0.29 -1.86 5.73
CA SER A 95 -1.23 -1.79 6.85
C SER A 95 -2.07 -0.52 6.83
N GLN A 96 -1.45 0.64 6.54
CA GLN A 96 -2.17 1.90 6.39
C GLN A 96 -3.12 1.86 5.18
N ALA A 97 -2.66 1.33 4.05
CA ALA A 97 -3.48 1.16 2.85
C ALA A 97 -4.75 0.35 3.12
N LEU A 98 -4.66 -0.71 3.94
CA LEU A 98 -5.81 -1.51 4.36
C LEU A 98 -6.75 -0.77 5.32
N ILE A 99 -6.22 0.04 6.23
CA ILE A 99 -7.03 0.84 7.16
C ILE A 99 -7.86 1.87 6.38
N LEU A 100 -7.25 2.49 5.38
CA LEU A 100 -7.90 3.47 4.49
C LEU A 100 -9.05 2.88 3.65
N LEU A 101 -9.14 1.55 3.52
CA LEU A 101 -10.29 0.92 2.87
C LEU A 101 -11.58 1.00 3.70
N ALA A 102 -11.49 1.29 4.99
CA ALA A 102 -12.65 1.63 5.80
C ALA A 102 -13.14 3.07 5.55
N VAL A 103 -12.42 3.88 4.76
CA VAL A 103 -12.91 5.15 4.22
C VAL A 103 -13.71 4.86 2.94
N PRO A 104 -14.92 5.43 2.79
CA PRO A 104 -15.65 5.39 1.52
C PRO A 104 -14.77 5.80 0.35
N GLU A 105 -14.95 5.17 -0.81
CA GLU A 105 -14.08 5.39 -1.97
C GLU A 105 -14.09 6.85 -2.42
N GLU A 106 -15.26 7.48 -2.37
CA GLU A 106 -15.51 8.86 -2.76
C GLU A 106 -14.78 9.88 -1.86
N GLU A 107 -14.58 9.53 -0.59
CA GLU A 107 -13.95 10.39 0.42
C GLU A 107 -12.46 10.07 0.63
N ARG A 108 -12.02 8.88 0.19
CA ARG A 108 -10.68 8.36 0.50
C ARG A 108 -9.57 9.26 -0.02
N GLU A 109 -9.69 9.80 -1.23
CA GLU A 109 -8.67 10.68 -1.79
C GLU A 109 -8.54 11.97 -1.00
N GLN A 110 -9.66 12.57 -0.62
CA GLN A 110 -9.70 13.78 0.19
C GLN A 110 -9.13 13.52 1.59
N PHE A 111 -9.54 12.43 2.24
CA PHE A 111 -9.04 12.03 3.54
C PHE A 111 -7.51 11.83 3.52
N ILE A 112 -6.98 11.18 2.48
CA ILE A 112 -5.54 10.99 2.30
C ILE A 112 -4.81 12.33 2.08
N ALA A 113 -5.41 13.27 1.35
CA ALA A 113 -4.81 14.58 1.09
C ALA A 113 -4.79 15.49 2.32
N GLU A 114 -5.79 15.38 3.20
CA GLU A 114 -5.91 16.17 4.42
C GLU A 114 -5.07 15.63 5.58
N MET A 115 -4.84 14.31 5.62
CA MET A 115 -4.11 13.63 6.69
C MET A 115 -2.63 13.46 6.35
N ASP A 116 -1.75 13.59 7.36
CA ASP A 116 -0.32 13.32 7.22
C ASP A 116 -0.03 11.80 7.30
N ILE A 117 -0.52 11.04 6.32
CA ILE A 117 -0.45 9.57 6.31
C ILE A 117 0.98 9.06 6.44
N GLU A 118 1.96 9.78 5.89
CA GLU A 118 3.37 9.36 5.88
C GLU A 118 3.97 9.34 7.29
N ASN A 119 3.57 10.26 8.16
CA ASN A 119 4.08 10.36 9.53
C ASN A 119 3.17 9.71 10.58
N MET A 120 1.91 9.40 10.25
CA MET A 120 0.98 8.77 11.16
C MET A 120 1.35 7.29 11.42
N SER A 121 1.40 6.91 12.69
CA SER A 121 1.43 5.50 13.05
C SER A 121 0.14 4.78 12.65
N VAL A 122 0.23 3.46 12.48
CA VAL A 122 -0.94 2.59 12.22
C VAL A 122 -2.06 2.81 13.24
N ARG A 123 -1.72 3.06 14.51
CA ARG A 123 -2.71 3.29 15.59
C ARG A 123 -3.38 4.65 15.48
N GLU A 124 -2.62 5.69 15.15
CA GLU A 124 -3.18 7.02 14.93
C GLU A 124 -4.12 7.04 13.73
N LEU A 125 -3.73 6.38 12.63
CA LEU A 125 -4.58 6.28 11.45
C LEU A 125 -5.87 5.50 11.74
N GLN A 126 -5.79 4.39 12.48
CA GLN A 126 -6.98 3.65 12.93
C GLN A 126 -7.92 4.54 13.76
N LYS A 127 -7.37 5.36 14.65
CA LYS A 127 -8.16 6.29 15.44
C LYS A 127 -8.81 7.35 14.56
N ALA A 128 -8.06 7.98 13.65
CA ALA A 128 -8.60 9.00 12.75
C ALA A 128 -9.75 8.49 11.87
N VAL A 129 -9.61 7.28 11.31
CA VAL A 129 -10.69 6.65 10.53
C VAL A 129 -11.91 6.37 11.39
N LYS A 130 -11.72 5.89 12.63
CA LYS A 130 -12.82 5.63 13.56
C LYS A 130 -13.53 6.90 14.02
N ASP A 131 -12.78 7.96 14.31
CA ASP A 131 -13.33 9.24 14.77
C ASP A 131 -14.16 9.91 13.66
N ARG A 132 -13.79 9.73 12.37
CA ARG A 132 -14.60 10.16 11.22
C ARG A 132 -15.97 9.49 11.19
N ASP A 133 -16.03 8.18 11.43
CA ASP A 133 -17.31 7.42 11.41
C ASP A 133 -18.27 7.78 12.55
N GLN A 134 -17.79 8.54 13.54
CA GLN A 134 -18.56 8.97 14.71
C GLN A 134 -19.01 10.43 14.65
N ALA A 135 -18.58 11.17 13.61
CA ALA A 135 -18.93 12.57 13.36
C ALA A 135 -20.14 12.70 12.44
#